data_AF-A0A7X6DG58-F1
#
_entry.id   AF-A0A7X6DG58-F1
#
_cell.length_a   1.000
_cell.length_b   1.000
_cell.length_c   1.000
_cell.angle_alpha   90.00
_cell.angle_beta   90.00
_cell.angle_gamma   90.00
#
_symmetry.space_group_name_H-M   'P 1'
#
loop_
_entity.id
_entity.type
_entity.pdbx_description
1 polymer ?
#
loop_
_entity_poly.entity_id
_entity_poly.type
_entity_poly.pdbx_seq_one_letter_code
_entity_poly.pdbx_strand_id
1 'polypeptide(L)' 'MRLTYTPQAHPGTEFEIEADRHGSYVIRLNGKVIRRVTALSDYVGKPKWGSRKLEADAIEDAKRDIEALAARPSEVR' A
#
# COMPACT_ATOMS: atom_id res chain seq x y z
N MET A 1 4.43 3.25 -9.70
CA MET A 1 5.71 3.00 -9.00
C MET A 1 5.67 1.67 -8.25
N ARG A 2 6.78 0.91 -8.21
CA ARG A 2 6.92 -0.30 -7.38
C ARG A 2 8.07 -0.09 -6.38
N LEU A 3 7.87 -0.49 -5.14
CA LEU A 3 8.89 -0.43 -4.08
C LEU A 3 8.69 -1.53 -3.05
N THR A 4 9.77 -1.93 -2.39
CA THR A 4 9.74 -2.84 -1.25
C THR A 4 9.64 -2.05 0.05
N TYR A 5 8.84 -2.54 0.99
CA TYR A 5 8.66 -1.97 2.30
C TYR A 5 8.70 -3.09 3.35
N THR A 6 9.50 -2.85 4.39
CA THR A 6 9.61 -3.74 5.54
C THR A 6 8.96 -3.05 6.73
N PRO A 7 7.89 -3.61 7.30
CA PRO A 7 7.22 -3.00 8.43
C PRO A 7 8.10 -3.01 9.66
N GLN A 8 7.92 -2.00 10.51
CA GLN A 8 8.64 -1.90 11.78
C GLN A 8 8.21 -2.98 12.76
N ALA A 9 6.93 -3.39 12.70
CA ALA A 9 6.39 -4.46 13.54
C ALA A 9 6.98 -5.85 13.21
N HIS A 10 7.38 -6.08 11.96
CA HIS A 10 7.97 -7.34 11.50
C HIS A 10 9.18 -7.09 10.57
N PRO A 11 10.35 -6.76 11.14
CA PRO A 11 11.53 -6.35 10.38
C PRO A 11 12.14 -7.46 9.49
N GLY A 12 11.61 -8.69 9.54
CA GLY A 12 12.02 -9.81 8.68
C GLY A 12 11.04 -10.15 7.56
N THR A 13 9.97 -9.37 7.37
CA THR A 13 8.93 -9.65 6.37
C THR A 13 8.92 -8.55 5.31
N GLU A 14 9.26 -8.87 4.08
CA GLU A 14 9.29 -7.90 2.99
C GLU A 14 7.97 -7.88 2.22
N PHE A 15 7.39 -6.69 2.11
CA PHE A 15 6.18 -6.45 1.32
C PHE A 15 6.54 -5.65 0.07
N GLU A 16 5.88 -5.95 -1.03
CA GLU A 16 6.00 -5.18 -2.25
C GLU A 16 4.77 -4.30 -2.43
N ILE A 17 4.98 -3.00 -2.58
CA ILE A 17 3.96 -2.02 -2.88
C ILE A 17 4.06 -1.65 -4.34
N GLU A 18 2.95 -1.75 -5.06
CA GLU A 18 2.80 -1.28 -6.43
C GLU A 18 1.69 -0.24 -6.46
N ALA A 19 2.05 1.04 -6.57
CA ALA A 19 1.12 2.15 -6.63
C ALA A 19 1.04 2.74 -8.06
N ASP A 20 -0.08 3.36 -8.41
CA ASP A 20 -0.23 4.09 -9.67
C ASP A 20 -0.55 5.58 -9.45
N ARG A 21 -0.52 6.36 -10.52
CA ARG A 21 -0.85 7.80 -10.47
C ARG A 21 -2.34 8.09 -10.40
N HIS A 22 -3.17 7.06 -10.31
CA HIS A 22 -4.61 7.18 -10.13
C HIS A 22 -5.00 7.02 -8.65
N GLY A 23 -4.03 6.75 -7.77
CA GLY A 23 -4.28 6.50 -6.35
C GLY A 23 -4.73 5.06 -6.09
N SER A 24 -4.35 4.12 -6.95
CA SER A 24 -4.49 2.68 -6.70
C SER A 24 -3.18 2.16 -6.13
N TYR A 25 -3.27 1.12 -5.28
CA TYR A 25 -2.10 0.35 -4.90
C TYR A 25 -2.40 -1.13 -4.68
N VAL A 26 -1.37 -1.94 -4.81
CA VAL A 26 -1.36 -3.38 -4.57
C VAL A 26 -0.25 -3.69 -3.58
N ILE A 27 -0.57 -4.49 -2.57
CA ILE A 27 0.41 -5.02 -1.61
C ILE A 27 0.59 -6.50 -1.91
N ARG A 28 1.85 -6.91 -2.06
CA ARG A 28 2.24 -8.31 -2.22
C ARG A 28 3.15 -8.73 -1.08
N LEU A 29 3.04 -9.98 -0.67
CA LEU A 29 3.92 -10.62 0.29
C LEU A 29 4.42 -11.93 -0.33
N ASN A 30 5.74 -12.11 -0.43
CA ASN A 30 6.35 -13.27 -1.11
C ASN A 30 5.78 -13.49 -2.53
N GLY A 31 5.56 -12.41 -3.29
CA GLY A 31 4.98 -12.45 -4.64
C GLY A 31 3.46 -12.69 -4.71
N LYS A 32 2.79 -12.98 -3.58
CA LYS A 32 1.33 -13.16 -3.52
C LYS A 32 0.62 -11.84 -3.21
N VAL A 33 -0.40 -11.48 -3.98
CA VAL A 33 -1.24 -10.32 -3.68
C VAL A 33 -2.04 -10.61 -2.41
N ILE A 34 -1.81 -9.80 -1.38
CA ILE A 34 -2.56 -9.88 -0.11
C ILE A 34 -3.61 -8.79 0.01
N ARG A 35 -3.41 -7.66 -0.67
CA ARG A 35 -4.36 -6.55 -0.67
C ARG A 35 -4.27 -5.75 -1.96
N ARG A 36 -5.43 -5.26 -2.42
CA ARG A 36 -5.56 -4.37 -3.57
C ARG A 36 -6.57 -3.28 -3.26
N VAL A 37 -6.17 -2.04 -3.53
CA VAL A 37 -7.01 -0.85 -3.42
C VAL A 37 -7.02 -0.17 -4.78
N THR A 38 -8.20 0.01 -5.35
CA THR A 38 -8.39 0.50 -6.73
C THR A 38 -8.62 2.01 -6.82
N ALA A 39 -8.84 2.68 -5.71
CA ALA A 39 -8.89 4.14 -5.60
C ALA A 39 -8.81 4.53 -4.13
N LEU A 40 -7.94 5.50 -3.80
CA LEU A 40 -7.97 6.17 -2.50
C LEU A 40 -9.32 6.87 -2.34
N SER A 41 -10.12 6.43 -1.38
CA SER A 41 -11.43 7.02 -1.06
C SER A 41 -11.32 8.42 -0.46
N ASP A 42 -10.16 8.78 0.10
CA ASP A 42 -9.96 9.94 0.98
C ASP A 42 -9.19 11.11 0.34
N TYR A 43 -9.13 11.18 -0.99
CA TYR A 43 -8.46 12.32 -1.63
C TYR A 43 -9.29 13.61 -1.46
N VAL A 44 -8.92 14.44 -0.48
CA VAL A 44 -9.55 15.75 -0.22
C VAL A 44 -9.19 16.74 -1.34
N GLY A 45 -10.07 16.84 -2.35
CA GLY A 45 -9.99 17.80 -3.47
C GLY A 45 -10.42 17.20 -4.81
N LYS A 46 -10.57 18.01 -5.87
CA LYS A 46 -10.78 17.48 -7.24
C LYS A 46 -9.52 16.73 -7.66
N PRO A 47 -9.52 15.39 -7.79
CA PRO A 47 -8.32 14.67 -8.14
C PRO A 47 -7.91 15.07 -9.56
N LYS A 48 -6.71 15.63 -9.72
CA LYS A 48 -6.06 15.65 -11.03
C LYS A 48 -5.59 14.23 -11.27
N TRP A 49 -6.41 13.45 -11.97
CA TRP A 49 -6.07 12.08 -12.36
C TRP A 49 -4.68 12.07 -13.00
N GLY A 50 -3.83 11.11 -12.60
CA GLY A 50 -2.46 11.01 -13.10
C GLY A 50 -1.43 11.88 -12.34
N SER A 51 -1.76 12.39 -11.15
CA SER A 51 -0.82 13.19 -10.35
C SER A 51 0.19 12.32 -9.60
N ARG A 52 1.46 12.76 -9.53
CA ARG A 52 2.48 12.15 -8.65
C ARG A 52 2.09 12.20 -7.17
N LYS A 53 1.26 13.18 -6.77
CA LYS A 53 0.73 13.27 -5.41
C LYS A 53 -0.16 12.07 -5.06
N LEU A 54 -1.03 11.64 -5.98
CA LEU A 54 -1.87 10.45 -5.79
C LEU A 54 -1.04 9.18 -5.66
N GLU A 55 0.04 9.07 -6.44
CA GLU A 55 0.99 7.96 -6.33
C GLU A 55 1.69 7.96 -4.96
N ALA A 56 2.12 9.12 -4.46
CA ALA A 56 2.74 9.25 -3.14
C ALA A 56 1.75 8.95 -2.00
N ASP A 57 0.54 9.49 -2.06
CA ASP A 57 -0.51 9.24 -1.07
C ASP A 57 -0.88 7.75 -1.04
N ALA A 58 -0.92 7.08 -2.21
CA ALA A 58 -1.20 5.65 -2.31
C ALA A 58 -0.08 4.79 -1.70
N ILE A 59 1.18 5.23 -1.83
CA ILE A 59 2.32 4.58 -1.17
C ILE A 59 2.22 4.73 0.35
N GLU A 60 1.88 5.91 0.85
CA GLU A 60 1.76 6.15 2.30
C GLU A 60 0.60 5.36 2.91
N ASP A 61 -0.53 5.29 2.21
CA ASP A 61 -1.67 4.47 2.63
C ASP A 61 -1.33 2.98 2.62
N ALA A 62 -0.63 2.50 1.58
CA ALA A 62 -0.14 1.13 1.51
C ALA A 62 0.79 0.76 2.67
N LYS A 63 1.71 1.67 3.06
CA LYS A 63 2.59 1.45 4.23
C LYS A 63 1.79 1.34 5.52
N ARG A 64 0.82 2.22 5.73
CA ARG A 64 -0.07 2.16 6.90
C ARG A 64 -0.85 0.85 6.97
N ASP A 65 -1.34 0.37 5.83
CA ASP A 65 -2.00 -0.93 5.74
C ASP A 65 -1.04 -2.09 6.05
N ILE A 66 0.20 -2.04 5.55
CA ILE A 66 1.22 -3.06 5.87
C ILE A 66 1.55 -3.05 7.35
N GLU A 67 1.71 -1.88 7.98
CA GLU A 67 1.90 -1.76 9.42
C GLU A 67 0.71 -2.34 10.20
N ALA A 68 -0.53 -2.07 9.77
CA ALA A 68 -1.73 -2.62 10.39
C ALA A 68 -1.85 -4.14 10.23
N LEU A 69 -1.49 -4.67 9.05
CA LEU A 69 -1.43 -6.11 8.78
C LEU A 69 -0.35 -6.79 9.62
N ALA A 70 0.83 -6.17 9.72
CA ALA A 70 1.94 -6.66 10.52
C ALA A 70 1.59 -6.62 12.02
N ALA A 71 0.86 -5.61 12.49
CA ALA A 71 0.39 -5.53 13.87
C ALA A 71 -0.74 -6.54 14.21
N ARG A 72 -1.36 -7.20 13.22
CA ARG A 72 -2.46 -8.17 13.41
C ARG A 72 -2.05 -9.58 12.97
N PRO A 73 -1.27 -10.32 13.78
CA PRO A 73 -0.81 -11.67 13.44
C PRO A 73 -1.92 -12.74 13.39
N SER A 74 -3.17 -12.42 13.73
CA SER A 74 -4.26 -13.38 13.94
C SER A 74 -5.19 -13.64 12.73
N GLU A 75 -5.06 -12.92 11.61
CA GLU A 75 -5.94 -13.10 10.42
C GLU A 75 -5.24 -13.77 9.21
N VAL A 76 -4.00 -14.23 9.38
CA VAL A 76 -3.32 -15.04 8.35
C VAL A 76 -3.35 -16.50 8.78
N ARG A 77 -4.49 -17.16 8.55
CA ARG A 77 -4.64 -18.62 8.73
C ARG A 77 -5.29 -19.24 7.51
#